data_AF-A0A0N7YMY6-F1
#
_entry.id   AF-A0A0N7YMY6-F1
#
_cell.length_a   1.000
_cell.length_b   1.000
_cell.length_c   1.000
_cell.angle_alpha   90.00
_cell.angle_beta   90.00
_cell.angle_gamma   90.00
#
_symmetry.space_group_name_H-M   'P 1'
#
loop_
_entity.id
_entity.type
_entity.pdbx_description
1 polymer ?
#
loop_
_entity_poly.entity_id
_entity_poly.type
_entity_poly.pdbx_seq_one_letter_code
_entity_poly.pdbx_strand_id
1 'polypeptide(L)' 'MDRNILVTLTSVATATATTYFTTSRVDGHTDGFMPPRAPTQVGHYEDAFLKVDGLWLLRSRSALLAFAGPTERLEPADKP' A
#
# COMPACT_ATOMS: atom_id res chain seq x y z
N MET A 1 4.94 -0.33 3.50
CA MET A 1 5.36 0.97 4.05
C MET A 1 5.42 1.96 2.91
N ASP A 2 4.72 3.07 3.09
CA ASP A 2 4.65 4.16 2.13
C ASP A 2 5.70 5.20 2.50
N ARG A 3 6.42 5.72 1.51
CA ARG A 3 7.47 6.73 1.65
C ARG A 3 7.47 7.65 0.43
N ASN A 4 8.20 8.76 0.51
CA ASN A 4 8.40 9.69 -0.62
C ASN A 4 7.08 10.15 -1.25
N ILE A 5 6.27 10.83 -0.45
CA ILE A 5 4.95 11.30 -0.86
C ILE A 5 5.10 12.71 -1.44
N LEU A 6 4.67 12.92 -2.68
CA LEU A 6 4.54 14.23 -3.30
C LEU A 6 3.05 14.53 -3.47
N VAL A 7 2.58 15.64 -2.90
CA VAL A 7 1.18 16.10 -3.01
C VAL A 7 1.14 17.43 -3.75
N THR A 8 0.24 17.53 -4.71
CA THR A 8 -0.04 18.77 -5.45
C THR A 8 -1.50 19.15 -5.24
N LEU A 9 -1.76 20.29 -4.62
CA LEU A 9 -3.10 20.89 -4.61
C LEU A 9 -3.40 21.43 -6.01
N THR A 10 -4.52 21.02 -6.59
CA THR A 10 -4.98 21.51 -7.89
C THR A 10 -6.11 22.53 -7.76
N SER A 11 -6.75 22.60 -6.57
CA SER A 11 -7.66 23.67 -6.16
C SER A 11 -7.82 23.67 -4.64
N VAL A 12 -8.71 24.53 -4.12
CA VAL A 12 -9.11 24.53 -2.70
C VAL A 12 -9.76 23.21 -2.25
N ALA A 13 -10.28 22.40 -3.19
CA ALA A 13 -11.01 21.17 -2.90
C ALA A 13 -10.49 19.93 -3.66
N THR A 14 -9.41 20.04 -4.44
CA THR A 14 -8.85 18.91 -5.21
C THR A 14 -7.34 18.83 -5.07
N ALA A 15 -6.81 17.61 -5.04
CA ALA A 15 -5.37 17.34 -4.98
C ALA A 15 -5.02 16.08 -5.76
N THR A 16 -3.77 15.97 -6.19
CA THR A 16 -3.17 14.71 -6.66
C THR A 16 -1.99 14.35 -5.79
N ALA A 17 -1.65 13.05 -5.71
CA ALA A 17 -0.43 12.63 -5.06
C ALA A 17 0.25 11.46 -5.79
N THR A 18 1.58 11.44 -5.71
CA THR A 18 2.39 10.27 -6.01
C THR A 18 2.98 9.76 -4.71
N THR A 19 2.74 8.48 -4.39
CA THR A 19 3.24 7.84 -3.17
C THR A 19 4.00 6.58 -3.53
N TYR A 20 5.29 6.49 -3.18
CA TYR A 20 6.07 5.28 -3.40
C TYR A 20 5.87 4.30 -2.25
N PHE A 21 5.83 3.02 -2.57
CA PHE A 21 5.59 1.99 -1.56
C PHE A 21 6.38 0.71 -1.79
N THR A 22 6.54 0.01 -0.67
CA THR A 22 6.98 -1.38 -0.61
C THR A 22 6.00 -2.14 0.27
N THR A 23 5.36 -3.19 -0.24
CA THR A 23 4.52 -4.08 0.57
C THR A 23 5.25 -5.39 0.85
N SER A 24 5.18 -5.87 2.09
CA SER A 24 5.55 -7.23 2.48
C SER A 24 4.27 -7.92 2.92
N ARG A 25 3.98 -9.10 2.38
CA ARG A 25 2.78 -9.87 2.68
C ARG A 25 3.11 -11.34 2.89
N VAL A 26 2.50 -11.93 3.92
CA VAL A 26 2.46 -13.38 4.16
C VAL A 26 1.04 -13.78 4.45
N ASP A 27 0.59 -14.85 3.82
CA ASP A 27 -0.71 -15.46 4.09
C ASP A 27 -0.54 -16.68 5.02
N GLY A 28 -1.55 -16.98 5.84
CA GLY A 28 -1.57 -18.18 6.69
C GLY A 28 -0.98 -18.02 8.09
N HIS A 29 -0.57 -16.80 8.49
CA HIS A 29 -0.14 -16.54 9.87
C HIS A 29 -1.33 -16.54 10.83
N THR A 30 -1.32 -17.40 11.84
CA THR A 30 -2.44 -17.55 12.77
C THR A 30 -2.22 -16.88 14.11
N ASP A 31 -0.98 -16.87 14.63
CA ASP A 31 -0.64 -16.19 15.87
C ASP A 31 0.88 -16.11 16.08
N GLY A 32 1.33 -15.27 17.02
CA GLY A 32 2.73 -15.16 17.42
C GLY A 32 3.55 -14.18 16.58
N PHE A 33 4.85 -14.14 16.88
CA PHE A 33 5.78 -13.22 16.22
C PHE A 33 6.00 -13.62 14.76
N MET A 34 5.78 -12.67 13.84
CA MET A 34 6.12 -12.80 12.42
C MET A 34 7.45 -12.11 12.15
N PRO A 35 8.51 -12.84 11.79
CA PRO A 35 9.77 -12.22 11.37
C PRO A 35 9.57 -11.32 10.14
N PRO A 36 10.38 -10.26 9.96
CA PRO A 36 10.34 -9.42 8.77
C PRO A 36 10.41 -10.24 7.48
N ARG A 37 9.68 -9.79 6.46
CA ARG A 37 9.57 -10.47 5.17
C ARG A 37 10.05 -9.60 4.04
N ALA A 38 10.67 -10.24 3.06
CA ALA A 38 11.07 -9.57 1.83
C ALA A 38 9.83 -8.91 1.17
N PRO A 39 10.02 -7.81 0.45
CA PRO A 39 8.93 -7.19 -0.29
C PRO A 39 8.28 -8.12 -1.30
N THR A 40 6.96 -8.16 -1.30
CA THR A 40 6.14 -8.83 -2.31
C THR A 40 5.76 -7.88 -3.44
N GLN A 41 5.61 -6.57 -3.17
CA GLN A 41 5.37 -5.59 -4.21
C GLN A 41 6.17 -4.30 -3.97
N VAL A 42 6.60 -3.68 -5.05
CA VAL A 42 7.25 -2.36 -5.06
C VAL A 42 6.63 -1.55 -6.18
N GLY A 43 6.27 -0.30 -5.89
CA GLY A 43 5.61 0.54 -6.86
C GLY A 43 5.30 1.93 -6.34
N HIS A 44 4.36 2.57 -7.00
CA HIS A 44 3.78 3.82 -6.52
C HIS A 44 2.28 3.88 -6.79
N TYR A 45 1.60 4.70 -6.00
CA TYR A 45 0.22 5.10 -6.26
C TYR A 45 0.21 6.45 -6.97
N GLU A 46 -0.70 6.59 -7.92
CA GLU A 46 -1.17 7.87 -8.42
C GLU A 46 -2.59 8.09 -7.91
N ASP A 47 -2.72 9.03 -6.99
CA ASP A 47 -3.96 9.32 -6.29
C ASP A 47 -4.58 10.64 -6.74
N ALA A 48 -5.90 10.68 -6.79
CA ALA A 48 -6.67 11.91 -6.85
C ALA A 48 -7.55 12.02 -5.59
N PHE A 49 -7.62 13.21 -5.02
CA PHE A 49 -8.38 13.50 -3.81
C PHE A 49 -9.44 14.58 -4.07
N LEU A 50 -10.55 14.48 -3.34
CA LEU A 50 -11.62 15.47 -3.31
C LEU A 50 -11.93 15.82 -1.86
N LYS A 51 -12.07 17.11 -1.57
CA LYS A 51 -12.49 17.61 -0.27
C LYS A 51 -14.02 17.73 -0.23
N VAL A 52 -14.67 17.00 0.66
CA VAL A 52 -16.13 17.02 0.89
C VAL A 52 -16.37 17.34 2.36
N ASP A 53 -17.17 18.36 2.64
CA ASP A 53 -17.50 18.81 4.00
C ASP A 53 -16.29 18.97 4.92
N GLY A 54 -15.20 19.50 4.38
CA GLY A 54 -13.95 19.73 5.12
C GLY A 54 -12.98 18.55 5.14
N LEU A 55 -13.39 17.36 4.71
CA LEU A 55 -12.59 16.13 4.74
C LEU A 55 -12.02 15.78 3.37
N TRP A 56 -10.73 15.45 3.31
CA TRP A 56 -10.11 14.91 2.09
C TRP A 56 -10.40 13.43 1.95
N LEU A 57 -10.99 13.05 0.82
CA LEU A 57 -11.31 11.68 0.46
C LEU A 57 -10.47 11.24 -0.73
N LEU A 58 -10.06 9.97 -0.74
CA LEU A 58 -9.45 9.34 -1.92
C LEU A 58 -10.54 9.16 -2.96
N ARG A 59 -10.48 9.95 -4.04
CA ARG A 59 -11.45 9.89 -5.15
C ARG A 59 -11.12 8.74 -6.09
N SER A 60 -9.85 8.53 -6.39
CA SER A 60 -9.36 7.43 -7.22
C SER A 60 -7.90 7.13 -6.92
N ARG A 61 -7.50 5.88 -7.15
CA ARG A 61 -6.13 5.40 -7.03
C ARG A 61 -5.79 4.49 -8.19
N SER A 62 -4.68 4.78 -8.85
CA SER A 62 -3.99 3.84 -9.76
C SER A 62 -2.78 3.26 -9.04
N ALA A 63 -2.60 1.94 -9.10
CA ALA A 63 -1.43 1.27 -8.54
C ALA A 63 -0.51 0.83 -9.68
N LEU A 64 0.71 1.39 -9.72
CA LEU A 64 1.71 1.08 -10.72
C LEU A 64 2.82 0.25 -10.07
N LEU A 65 2.87 -1.03 -10.42
CA LEU A 65 3.82 -1.99 -9.87
C LEU A 65 5.08 -2.04 -10.73
N ALA A 66 6.22 -1.69 -10.14
CA ALA A 66 7.53 -1.96 -10.72
C ALA A 66 7.97 -3.42 -10.46
N PHE A 67 7.48 -3.99 -9.35
CA PHE A 67 7.68 -5.39 -8.98
C PHE A 67 6.44 -5.95 -8.31
N ALA A 68 6.06 -7.17 -8.68
CA ALA A 68 4.96 -7.93 -8.08
C ALA A 68 5.32 -9.43 -8.04
N GLY A 69 5.93 -9.84 -6.94
CA GLY A 69 6.28 -11.23 -6.68
C GLY A 69 5.10 -12.05 -6.13
N PRO A 70 5.24 -13.38 -6.09
CA PRO A 70 4.27 -14.24 -5.41
C PRO A 70 4.18 -13.88 -3.92
N THR A 71 3.00 -14.06 -3.33
CA THR A 71 2.82 -13.96 -1.88
C THR A 71 3.25 -15.27 -1.22
N GLU A 72 4.13 -15.18 -0.23
CA GLU A 72 4.51 -16.34 0.60
C GLU A 72 3.28 -16.82 1.38
N ARG A 73 3.04 -18.13 1.36
CA ARG A 73 2.02 -18.78 2.15
C ARG A 73 2.70 -19.71 3.14
N LEU A 74 2.40 -19.52 4.42
CA LEU A 74 2.84 -20.46 5.45
C LEU A 74 1.93 -21.68 5.41
N GLU A 75 2.55 -22.85 5.35
CA GLU A 75 1.84 -24.08 5.66
C GLU A 75 1.39 -24.04 7.13
N PRO A 76 0.25 -24.67 7.47
CA PRO A 76 -0.14 -24.84 8.86
C PRO A 76 1.04 -25.44 9.63
N ALA A 77 1.37 -24.87 10.80
CA ALA A 77 2.34 -25.52 11.66
C ALA A 77 1.88 -26.95 11.91
N ASP A 78 2.72 -27.94 11.59
CA ASP A 78 2.45 -29.33 11.94
C ASP A 78 2.11 -29.36 13.42
N LYS A 79 0.91 -29.85 13.72
CA LYS A 79 0.45 -29.96 15.10
C LYS A 79 1.35 -31.00 15.78
N PRO A 80 1.93 -30.71 16.95
CA PRO A 80 2.73 -31.69 17.68
C PRO A 80 1.91 -32.92 18.07
#